data_AF-A0A350D1H4-F1
#
_entry.id   AF-A0A350D1H4-F1
#
_cell.length_a   1.000
_cell.length_b   1.000
_cell.length_c   1.000
_cell.angle_alpha   90.00
_cell.angle_beta   90.00
_cell.angle_gamma   90.00
#
_symmetry.space_group_name_H-M   'P 1'
#
loop_
_entity.id
_entity.type
_entity.pdbx_description
1 polymer ?
#
loop_
_entity_poly.entity_id
_entity_poly.type
_entity_poly.pdbx_seq_one_letter_code
_entity_poly.pdbx_strand_id
1 'polypeptide(L)'
;MIRYLTYLFILLSLAFAQEDSVLIKTPLTKKLKDFNVSIGIVSIEELKKSFPRAYALLEKHNGTPQRYDTHHLAVAIWKKEGDKIVYLSNYKVEAEVRSPILRAQRRELHKYPHQYGDNFGGWFQLGESGLYSINLY
;
A
#
# COMPACT_ATOMS: atom_id res chain seq x y z
N MET A 1 42.49 13.57 17.33
CA MET A 1 42.18 12.76 16.13
C MET A 1 41.14 11.68 16.40
N ILE A 2 41.35 10.79 17.38
CA ILE A 2 40.46 9.63 17.66
C ILE A 2 38.99 10.04 17.92
N ARG A 3 38.75 11.16 18.61
CA ARG A 3 37.40 11.69 18.88
C ARG A 3 36.61 12.03 17.60
N TYR A 4 37.26 12.60 16.59
CA TYR A 4 36.58 12.96 15.35
C TYR A 4 36.21 11.73 14.52
N LEU A 5 37.06 10.69 14.55
CA LEU A 5 36.74 9.40 13.94
C LEU A 5 35.53 8.73 14.61
N THR A 6 35.39 8.84 15.93
CA THR A 6 34.24 8.28 16.65
C THR A 6 32.94 9.00 16.29
N TYR A 7 32.97 10.33 16.21
CA TYR A 7 31.80 11.11 15.75
C TYR A 7 31.42 10.78 14.31
N LEU A 8 32.39 10.61 13.42
CA LEU A 8 32.14 10.21 12.03
C LEU A 8 31.51 8.81 11.95
N PHE A 9 31.98 7.87 12.78
CA PHE A 9 31.45 6.52 12.82
C PHE A 9 30.00 6.47 13.36
N ILE A 10 29.70 7.30 14.36
CA ILE A 10 28.34 7.44 14.90
C ILE A 10 27.40 8.05 13.85
N LEU A 11 27.83 9.10 13.15
CA LEU A 11 27.04 9.71 12.07
C LEU A 11 26.79 8.74 10.90
N LEU A 12 27.79 7.93 10.54
CA LEU A 12 27.63 6.88 9.52
C LEU A 12 26.65 5.80 9.99
N SER A 13 26.75 5.36 11.26
CA SER A 13 25.82 4.35 11.80
C SER A 13 24.37 4.86 11.86
N LEU A 14 24.15 6.15 12.10
CA LEU A 14 22.83 6.79 12.06
C LEU A 14 22.30 6.91 10.62
N ALA A 15 23.16 7.12 9.63
CA ALA A 15 22.78 7.13 8.22
C ALA A 15 22.37 5.73 7.70
N PHE A 16 23.00 4.66 8.21
CA PHE A 16 22.62 3.27 7.88
C PHE A 16 21.44 2.74 8.72
N ALA A 17 21.12 3.37 9.86
CA ALA A 17 19.95 3.04 10.68
C ALA A 17 18.68 3.78 10.24
N GLN A 18 18.77 4.63 9.21
CA GLN A 18 17.58 5.14 8.52
C GLN A 18 16.98 3.97 7.74
N GLU A 19 16.00 3.33 8.37
CA GLU A 19 15.23 2.19 7.88
C GLU A 19 15.17 2.16 6.36
N ASP A 20 15.61 1.05 5.78
CA ASP A 20 15.30 0.67 4.41
C ASP A 20 13.77 0.61 4.27
N SER A 21 13.14 1.76 4.03
CA SER A 21 11.84 1.84 3.39
C SER A 21 12.08 1.31 1.98
N VAL A 22 12.05 -0.02 1.83
CA VAL A 22 12.20 -0.68 0.54
C VAL A 22 11.03 -0.19 -0.31
N LEU A 23 11.31 0.82 -1.13
CA LEU A 23 10.35 1.45 -2.02
C LEU A 23 10.21 0.55 -3.25
N ILE A 24 9.24 -0.35 -3.22
CA ILE A 24 9.02 -1.39 -4.22
C ILE A 24 8.15 -0.83 -5.34
N LYS A 25 8.78 -0.21 -6.33
CA LYS A 25 8.08 0.23 -7.56
C LYS A 25 7.55 -0.96 -8.33
N THR A 26 6.23 -1.18 -8.29
CA THR A 26 5.59 -2.29 -8.99
C THR A 26 4.53 -1.81 -9.96
N PRO A 27 4.70 -1.98 -11.29
CA PRO A 27 3.58 -1.87 -12.22
C PRO A 27 2.66 -3.08 -12.05
N LEU A 28 1.36 -2.91 -12.34
CA LEU A 28 0.28 -3.91 -12.22
C LEU A 28 0.58 -5.32 -12.79
N THR A 29 1.59 -5.45 -13.66
CA THR A 29 1.92 -6.69 -14.38
C THR A 29 3.25 -7.32 -13.98
N LYS A 30 4.07 -6.69 -13.14
CA LYS A 30 5.42 -7.19 -12.83
C LYS A 30 5.41 -8.03 -11.56
N LYS A 31 5.60 -9.34 -11.73
CA LYS A 31 5.90 -10.24 -10.62
C LYS A 31 7.26 -9.86 -10.02
N LEU A 32 7.33 -9.73 -8.71
CA LEU A 32 8.58 -9.50 -7.99
C LEU A 32 9.24 -10.86 -7.73
N LYS A 33 10.57 -10.90 -7.68
CA LYS A 33 11.31 -12.18 -7.61
C LYS A 33 10.98 -12.96 -6.33
N ASP A 34 10.80 -12.26 -5.23
CA ASP A 34 10.73 -12.87 -3.90
C ASP A 34 9.33 -12.85 -3.28
N PHE A 35 8.40 -12.11 -3.88
CA PHE A 35 7.02 -11.95 -3.40
C PHE A 35 6.07 -11.57 -4.53
N ASN A 36 4.78 -11.66 -4.24
CA ASN A 36 3.69 -11.32 -5.12
C ASN A 36 2.92 -10.15 -4.51
N VAL A 37 2.29 -9.38 -5.38
CA VAL A 37 1.44 -8.26 -4.99
C VAL A 37 0.08 -8.45 -5.63
N SER A 38 -0.96 -8.50 -4.79
CA SER A 38 -2.35 -8.58 -5.22
C SER A 38 -3.01 -7.24 -5.00
N ILE A 39 -3.73 -6.76 -6.02
CA ILE A 39 -4.44 -5.49 -6.00
C ILE A 39 -5.93 -5.77 -6.18
N GLY A 40 -6.75 -5.23 -5.28
CA GLY A 40 -8.20 -5.22 -5.36
C GLY A 40 -8.71 -3.79 -5.42
N ILE A 41 -9.73 -3.54 -6.24
CA ILE A 41 -10.39 -2.24 -6.34
C ILE A 41 -11.88 -2.49 -6.19
N VAL A 42 -12.53 -1.76 -5.29
CA VAL A 42 -13.97 -1.87 -5.06
C VAL A 42 -14.61 -0.50 -4.94
N SER A 43 -15.78 -0.35 -5.54
CA SER A 43 -16.60 0.85 -5.41
C SER A 43 -17.01 1.07 -3.95
N ILE A 44 -16.90 2.30 -3.44
CA ILE A 44 -17.37 2.63 -2.08
C ILE A 44 -18.89 2.44 -1.97
N GLU A 45 -19.64 2.72 -3.04
CA GLU A 45 -21.09 2.53 -3.07
C GLU A 45 -21.46 1.05 -2.96
N GLU A 46 -20.76 0.20 -3.71
CA GLU A 46 -20.92 -1.24 -3.63
C GLU A 46 -20.53 -1.77 -2.25
N LEU A 47 -19.41 -1.31 -1.72
CA LEU A 47 -18.91 -1.70 -0.40
C LEU A 47 -19.92 -1.34 0.72
N LYS A 48 -20.51 -0.14 0.68
CA LYS A 48 -21.55 0.29 1.63
C LYS A 48 -22.82 -0.57 1.53
N LYS A 49 -23.25 -0.88 0.32
CA LYS A 49 -24.51 -1.61 0.06
C LYS A 49 -24.40 -3.10 0.35
N SER A 50 -23.34 -3.72 -0.14
CA SER A 50 -23.18 -5.19 -0.15
C SER A 50 -22.36 -5.69 1.04
N PHE A 51 -21.45 -4.86 1.58
CA PHE A 51 -20.50 -5.27 2.62
C PHE A 51 -20.37 -4.23 3.76
N PRO A 52 -21.46 -3.83 4.42
CA PRO A 52 -21.46 -2.73 5.40
C PRO A 52 -20.49 -2.96 6.58
N ARG A 53 -20.30 -4.21 6.99
CA ARG A 53 -19.31 -4.56 8.03
C ARG A 53 -17.87 -4.32 7.57
N ALA A 54 -17.56 -4.67 6.32
CA ALA A 54 -16.24 -4.40 5.75
C ALA A 54 -16.04 -2.89 5.56
N TYR A 55 -17.07 -2.16 5.12
CA TYR A 55 -17.01 -0.70 5.04
C TYR A 55 -16.64 -0.06 6.39
N ALA A 56 -17.34 -0.42 7.47
CA ALA A 56 -17.07 0.12 8.80
C ALA A 56 -15.66 -0.21 9.30
N LEU A 57 -15.15 -1.42 9.03
CA LEU A 57 -13.77 -1.78 9.32
C LEU A 57 -12.79 -0.89 8.55
N LEU A 58 -13.01 -0.74 7.25
CA LEU A 58 -12.14 0.07 6.40
C LEU A 58 -12.17 1.55 6.79
N GLU A 59 -13.32 2.09 7.21
CA GLU A 59 -13.45 3.45 7.73
C GLU A 59 -12.68 3.63 9.04
N LYS A 60 -12.73 2.64 9.94
CA LYS A 60 -11.96 2.67 11.20
C LYS A 60 -10.44 2.75 10.96
N HIS A 61 -9.93 2.08 9.92
CA HIS A 61 -8.50 1.98 9.64
C HIS A 61 -7.99 3.04 8.66
N ASN A 62 -8.81 3.44 7.68
CA ASN A 62 -8.42 4.37 6.61
C ASN A 62 -9.01 5.79 6.80
N GLY A 63 -9.80 6.00 7.84
CA GLY A 63 -10.62 7.20 8.03
C GLY A 63 -11.87 7.20 7.14
N THR A 64 -12.73 8.21 7.30
CA THR A 64 -13.91 8.40 6.44
C THR A 64 -13.47 8.84 5.05
N PRO A 65 -13.97 8.22 3.96
CA PRO A 65 -13.65 8.64 2.60
C PRO A 65 -14.13 10.07 2.35
N GLN A 66 -13.33 10.85 1.61
CA GLN A 66 -13.73 12.21 1.24
C GLN A 66 -14.80 12.16 0.14
N ARG A 67 -15.52 13.27 -0.05
CA ARG A 67 -16.63 13.35 -1.01
C ARG A 67 -16.25 12.97 -2.46
N TYR A 68 -14.99 13.19 -2.83
CA TYR A 68 -14.47 12.90 -4.16
C TYR A 68 -13.79 11.53 -4.27
N ASP A 69 -13.61 10.80 -3.15
CA ASP A 69 -13.14 9.43 -3.19
C ASP A 69 -14.29 8.51 -3.62
N THR A 70 -14.03 7.61 -4.56
CA THR A 70 -15.08 6.74 -5.16
C THR A 70 -14.80 5.26 -4.98
N HIS A 71 -13.54 4.88 -4.78
CA HIS A 71 -13.12 3.48 -4.66
C HIS A 71 -12.19 3.28 -3.48
N HIS A 72 -12.21 2.07 -2.96
CA HIS A 72 -11.18 1.55 -2.08
C HIS A 72 -10.15 0.78 -2.91
N LEU A 73 -8.88 1.05 -2.68
CA LEU A 73 -7.76 0.28 -3.18
C LEU A 73 -7.27 -0.63 -2.04
N ALA A 74 -7.23 -1.93 -2.28
CA ALA A 74 -6.69 -2.95 -1.40
C ALA A 74 -5.42 -3.55 -2.00
N VAL A 75 -4.38 -3.71 -1.18
CA VAL A 75 -3.10 -4.28 -1.57
C VAL A 75 -2.72 -5.36 -0.56
N ALA A 76 -2.34 -6.52 -1.07
CA ALA A 76 -1.78 -7.60 -0.28
C ALA A 76 -0.41 -7.99 -0.83
N ILE A 77 0.58 -8.09 0.05
CA ILE A 77 1.92 -8.56 -0.28
C ILE A 77 2.04 -9.96 0.30
N TRP A 78 2.41 -10.94 -0.53
CA TRP A 78 2.49 -12.33 -0.07
C TRP A 78 3.54 -13.13 -0.84
N LYS A 79 4.08 -14.16 -0.20
CA LYS A 79 4.97 -15.13 -0.84
C LYS A 79 4.50 -16.55 -0.59
N LYS A 80 4.91 -17.47 -1.48
CA LYS A 80 4.63 -18.89 -1.34
C LYS A 80 5.85 -19.56 -0.68
N GLU A 81 5.66 -20.15 0.49
CA GLU A 81 6.65 -20.94 1.20
C GLU A 81 6.22 -22.41 1.22
N GLY A 82 6.80 -23.22 0.34
CA GLY A 82 6.30 -24.58 0.09
C GLY A 82 4.87 -24.53 -0.43
N ASP A 83 3.93 -25.18 0.27
CA ASP A 83 2.50 -25.15 -0.08
C ASP A 83 1.69 -24.06 0.67
N LYS A 84 2.36 -23.23 1.49
CA LYS A 84 1.69 -22.20 2.30
C LYS A 84 1.83 -20.83 1.65
N ILE A 85 0.77 -20.02 1.76
CA ILE A 85 0.79 -18.59 1.42
C ILE A 85 1.06 -17.83 2.71
N VAL A 86 2.10 -16.99 2.70
CA VAL A 86 2.48 -16.14 3.82
C VAL A 86 2.28 -14.69 3.42
N TYR A 87 1.40 -13.98 4.11
CA TYR A 87 1.16 -12.55 3.94
C TYR A 87 2.20 -11.75 4.70
N LEU A 88 2.72 -10.70 4.07
CA LEU A 88 3.79 -9.87 4.59
C LEU A 88 3.22 -8.55 5.12
N SER A 89 3.33 -8.36 6.44
CA SER A 89 2.64 -7.29 7.17
C SER A 89 3.56 -6.23 7.74
N ASN A 90 4.88 -6.37 7.54
CA ASN A 90 5.94 -5.51 8.06
C ASN A 90 6.42 -4.46 7.05
N TYR A 91 5.63 -4.18 6.02
CA TYR A 91 5.93 -3.20 4.99
C TYR A 91 5.14 -1.91 5.24
N LYS A 92 5.75 -0.78 4.89
CA LYS A 92 5.04 0.46 4.59
C LYS A 92 4.72 0.44 3.11
N VAL A 93 3.47 0.71 2.75
CA VAL A 93 3.01 0.65 1.36
C VAL A 93 2.45 1.99 0.96
N GLU A 94 2.90 2.53 -0.17
CA GLU A 94 2.27 3.67 -0.80
C GLU A 94 1.72 3.28 -2.17
N ALA A 95 0.64 3.93 -2.57
CA ALA A 95 0.09 3.79 -3.91
C ALA A 95 -0.02 5.15 -4.59
N GLU A 96 0.42 5.18 -5.84
CA GLU A 96 0.15 6.27 -6.78
C GLU A 96 -0.85 5.78 -7.82
N VAL A 97 -2.02 6.40 -7.84
CA VAL A 97 -3.07 6.18 -8.83
C VAL A 97 -3.07 7.34 -9.80
N ARG A 98 -2.86 7.05 -11.09
CA ARG A 98 -2.96 8.02 -12.19
C ARG A 98 -4.24 7.76 -12.98
N SER A 99 -5.08 8.79 -13.08
CA SER A 99 -6.32 8.76 -13.82
C SER A 99 -6.13 8.99 -15.32
N PRO A 100 -7.11 8.64 -16.15
CA PRO A 100 -7.07 8.86 -17.60
C PRO A 100 -6.89 10.33 -18.00
N ILE A 101 -7.31 11.27 -17.16
CA ILE A 101 -7.19 12.71 -17.40
C ILE A 101 -5.94 13.33 -16.75
N LEU A 102 -4.90 12.51 -16.50
CA LEU A 102 -3.59 12.90 -15.99
C LEU A 102 -3.59 13.44 -14.54
N ARG A 103 -4.63 13.16 -13.74
CA ARG A 103 -4.59 13.41 -12.29
C ARG A 103 -3.84 12.28 -11.59
N ALA A 104 -2.92 12.62 -10.70
CA ALA A 104 -2.21 11.63 -9.89
C ALA A 104 -2.54 11.84 -8.41
N GLN A 105 -2.89 10.75 -7.72
CA GLN A 105 -3.06 10.71 -6.27
C GLN A 105 -2.05 9.74 -5.70
N ARG A 106 -1.11 10.24 -4.89
CA ARG A 106 -0.20 9.40 -4.11
C ARG A 106 -0.61 9.44 -2.64
N ARG A 107 -0.80 8.26 -2.05
CA ARG A 107 -1.20 8.12 -0.64
C ARG A 107 -0.47 6.94 -0.01
N GLU A 108 -0.15 7.09 1.28
CA GLU A 108 0.21 5.96 2.13
C GLU A 108 -1.03 5.11 2.39
N LEU A 109 -0.86 3.79 2.35
CA LEU A 109 -1.93 2.82 2.58
C LEU A 109 -1.87 2.34 4.04
N HIS A 110 -3.02 2.35 4.72
CA HIS A 110 -3.10 1.89 6.09
C HIS A 110 -3.34 0.40 6.16
N LYS A 111 -2.74 -0.22 7.18
CA LYS A 111 -2.87 -1.64 7.43
C LYS A 111 -4.19 -1.97 8.12
N TYR A 112 -4.87 -3.03 7.66
CA TYR A 112 -6.10 -3.53 8.25
C TYR A 112 -6.18 -5.07 8.15
N PRO A 113 -6.90 -5.73 9.09
CA PRO A 113 -6.98 -7.20 9.11
C PRO A 113 -7.85 -7.73 7.96
N HIS A 114 -7.42 -8.83 7.34
CA HIS A 114 -8.17 -9.58 6.34
C HIS A 114 -8.14 -11.10 6.65
N GLN A 115 -9.04 -11.88 6.06
CA GLN A 115 -9.29 -13.29 6.41
C GLN A 115 -8.02 -14.17 6.38
N TYR A 116 -7.08 -13.86 5.49
CA TYR A 116 -5.88 -14.67 5.26
C TYR A 116 -4.57 -14.01 5.73
N GLY A 117 -4.63 -12.77 6.21
CA GLY A 117 -3.46 -11.97 6.60
C GLY A 117 -3.78 -10.48 6.63
N ASP A 118 -2.81 -9.62 6.96
CA ASP A 118 -3.00 -8.17 6.89
C ASP A 118 -3.03 -7.70 5.42
N ASN A 119 -3.90 -6.74 5.13
CA ASN A 119 -3.91 -5.98 3.89
C ASN A 119 -3.54 -4.51 4.15
N PHE A 120 -3.20 -3.81 3.09
CA PHE A 120 -3.01 -2.37 3.06
C PHE A 120 -4.09 -1.74 2.19
N GLY A 121 -4.58 -0.55 2.55
CA GLY A 121 -5.54 0.11 1.66
C GLY A 121 -5.76 1.58 1.94
N GLY A 122 -6.59 2.16 1.08
CA GLY A 122 -6.89 3.58 1.11
C GLY A 122 -8.02 3.93 0.15
N TRP A 123 -8.60 5.10 0.37
CA TRP A 123 -9.62 5.68 -0.50
C TRP A 123 -8.97 6.43 -1.65
N PHE A 124 -9.54 6.33 -2.84
CA PHE A 124 -9.03 7.00 -4.04
C PHE A 124 -10.16 7.43 -4.97
N GLN A 125 -9.86 8.41 -5.82
CA GLN A 125 -10.74 8.88 -6.87
C GLN A 125 -10.52 8.08 -8.16
N LEU A 126 -11.35 7.06 -8.39
CA LEU A 126 -11.34 6.23 -9.62
C LEU A 126 -12.70 6.25 -10.33
N GLY A 127 -13.45 7.35 -10.23
CA GLY A 127 -14.82 7.45 -10.78
C GLY A 127 -14.87 7.72 -12.28
N GLU A 128 -13.75 8.12 -12.89
CA GLU A 128 -13.68 8.45 -14.32
C GLU A 128 -13.54 7.17 -15.15
N SER A 129 -14.20 7.11 -16.31
CA SER A 129 -14.03 5.97 -17.23
C SER A 129 -12.69 6.06 -17.95
N GLY A 130 -11.98 4.94 -18.05
CA GLY A 130 -10.74 4.83 -18.83
C GLY A 130 -9.69 3.96 -18.14
N LEU A 131 -8.46 4.04 -18.65
CA LEU A 131 -7.33 3.28 -18.13
C LEU A 131 -6.61 4.05 -17.02
N TYR A 132 -6.52 3.42 -15.85
CA TYR A 132 -5.74 3.91 -14.73
C TYR A 132 -4.38 3.22 -14.68
N SER A 133 -3.36 3.95 -14.24
CA SER A 133 -2.08 3.37 -13.83
C SER A 133 -2.00 3.38 -12.31
N ILE A 134 -1.76 2.21 -11.73
CA ILE A 134 -1.53 2.06 -10.29
C ILE A 134 -0.09 1.61 -10.10
N ASN A 135 0.68 2.42 -9.38
CA ASN A 135 2.04 2.12 -9.01
C ASN A 135 2.09 1.95 -7.50
N LEU A 136 2.59 0.81 -7.05
CA LEU A 136 2.85 0.55 -5.65
C LEU A 136 4.31 0.85 -5.34
N TYR A 137 4.57 1.23 -4.09
CA TYR A 137 5.86 1.57 -3.52
C TYR A 137 5.98 0.98 -2.13
#